data_AF-A0A143Q666-F1
#
_entry.id   AF-A0A143Q666-F1
#
_cell.length_a   1.000
_cell.length_b   1.000
_cell.length_c   1.000
_cell.angle_alpha   90.00
_cell.angle_beta   90.00
_cell.angle_gamma   90.00
#
_symmetry.space_group_name_H-M   'P 1'
#
loop_
_entity.id
_entity.type
_entity.pdbx_description
1 polymer ?
#
loop_
_entity_poly.entity_id
_entity_poly.type
_entity_poly.pdbx_seq_one_letter_code
_entity_poly.pdbx_strand_id
1 'polypeptide(L)'
;MGRNANTAGDGRPVGYGQVDDRVARPDTRDLGRLGEDAAASFLTAIGLDVLARNWRSRHGEIDLVAADGTTVIFVEVKTRSGTAFGTPAEAVTPAKAARLHRLAGLWLAERSGPWVPVRFDIVEVLVADGVEPRITHLPGAF
;
A
#
# COMPACT_ATOMS: atom_id res chain seq x y z
N MET A 1 -60.71 -47.82 18.15
CA MET A 1 -60.70 -46.84 19.27
C MET A 1 -59.28 -46.69 19.77
N GLY A 2 -58.74 -45.47 19.81
CA GLY A 2 -57.41 -45.17 20.35
C GLY A 2 -56.57 -44.33 19.37
N ARG A 3 -56.58 -43.01 19.57
CA ARG A 3 -55.88 -41.97 18.78
C ARG A 3 -54.37 -42.05 19.02
N ASN A 4 -53.56 -41.52 18.10
CA ASN A 4 -52.42 -40.67 18.48
C ASN A 4 -51.96 -39.72 17.36
N ALA A 5 -52.05 -38.44 17.71
CA ALA A 5 -51.35 -37.22 17.35
C ALA A 5 -50.54 -37.08 16.04
N ASN A 6 -50.87 -35.98 15.37
CA ASN A 6 -50.11 -35.25 14.35
C ASN A 6 -48.99 -34.42 15.00
N THR A 7 -47.77 -34.43 14.46
CA THR A 7 -46.84 -33.29 14.60
C THR A 7 -45.85 -33.21 13.43
N ALA A 8 -45.93 -32.08 12.73
CA ALA A 8 -44.90 -31.25 12.14
C ALA A 8 -43.61 -31.91 11.58
N GLY A 9 -43.38 -31.67 10.29
CA GLY A 9 -42.03 -31.70 9.74
C GLY A 9 -41.20 -30.53 10.26
N ASP A 10 -39.89 -30.76 10.41
CA ASP A 10 -38.90 -29.70 10.35
C ASP A 10 -37.76 -30.13 9.43
N GLY A 11 -37.22 -29.14 8.72
CA GLY A 11 -36.24 -29.32 7.68
C GLY A 11 -34.91 -29.74 8.27
N ARG A 12 -34.36 -30.83 7.74
CA ARG A 12 -32.93 -31.10 7.88
C ARG A 12 -32.16 -29.88 7.36
N PRO A 13 -31.26 -29.26 8.15
CA PRO A 13 -30.40 -28.23 7.63
C PRO A 13 -29.47 -28.88 6.61
N VAL A 14 -29.63 -28.48 5.35
CA VAL A 14 -28.63 -28.71 4.30
C VAL A 14 -27.34 -28.01 4.73
N GLY A 15 -26.26 -28.79 4.82
CA GLY A 15 -24.96 -28.30 5.23
C GLY A 15 -24.43 -27.26 4.24
N TYR A 16 -24.29 -26.02 4.69
CA TYR A 16 -23.33 -25.11 4.09
C TYR A 16 -21.96 -25.49 4.64
N GLY A 17 -21.09 -25.95 3.73
CA GLY A 17 -19.74 -26.40 4.05
C GLY A 17 -18.97 -25.35 4.85
N GLN A 18 -18.05 -25.85 5.67
CA GLN A 18 -16.94 -25.06 6.19
C GLN A 18 -16.37 -24.22 5.04
N VAL A 19 -16.63 -22.92 5.06
CA VAL A 19 -15.77 -21.97 4.36
C VAL A 19 -14.43 -22.07 5.06
N ASP A 20 -13.43 -22.56 4.33
CA ASP A 20 -12.07 -22.63 4.81
C ASP A 20 -11.56 -21.19 4.91
N ASP A 21 -11.66 -20.58 6.10
CA ASP A 21 -11.22 -19.21 6.44
C ASP A 21 -9.69 -19.02 6.35
N ARG A 22 -9.01 -19.86 5.58
CA ARG A 22 -7.56 -19.86 5.35
C ARG A 22 -7.19 -19.33 3.97
N VAL A 23 -7.90 -18.33 3.44
CA VAL A 23 -7.29 -17.46 2.44
C VAL A 23 -6.12 -16.79 3.16
N ALA A 24 -4.93 -17.35 2.95
CA ALA A 24 -3.71 -16.86 3.56
C ALA A 24 -3.60 -15.38 3.23
N ARG A 25 -3.68 -14.52 4.25
CA ARG A 25 -3.32 -13.10 4.10
C ARG A 25 -1.96 -13.10 3.40
N PRO A 26 -1.77 -12.35 2.30
CA PRO A 26 -0.49 -12.29 1.63
C PRO A 26 0.59 -11.98 2.67
N ASP A 27 1.75 -12.64 2.58
CA ASP A 27 2.91 -12.31 3.41
C ASP A 27 3.07 -10.79 3.36
N THR A 28 3.26 -10.14 4.52
CA THR A 28 3.44 -8.69 4.63
C THR A 28 4.47 -8.16 3.62
N ARG A 29 5.49 -8.97 3.28
CA ARG A 29 6.47 -8.64 2.23
C ARG A 29 5.87 -8.67 0.82
N ASP A 30 5.10 -9.68 0.48
CA ASP A 30 4.44 -9.78 -0.82
C ASP A 30 3.38 -8.69 -0.98
N LEU A 31 2.65 -8.36 0.09
CA LEU A 31 1.73 -7.23 0.12
C LEU A 31 2.48 -5.90 -0.08
N GLY A 32 3.62 -5.72 0.61
CA GLY A 32 4.49 -4.56 0.43
C GLY A 32 4.92 -4.37 -1.02
N ARG A 33 5.43 -5.44 -1.66
CA ARG A 33 5.84 -5.42 -3.06
C ARG A 33 4.68 -5.10 -4.01
N LEU A 34 3.51 -5.72 -3.79
CA LEU A 34 2.32 -5.45 -4.59
C LEU A 34 1.91 -3.98 -4.52
N GLY A 35 1.96 -3.38 -3.33
CA GLY A 35 1.66 -1.96 -3.20
C GLY A 35 2.71 -1.06 -3.82
N GLU A 36 3.99 -1.40 -3.74
CA GLU A 36 5.05 -0.67 -4.43
C GLU A 36 4.88 -0.72 -5.96
N ASP A 37 4.55 -1.90 -6.52
CA ASP A 37 4.25 -2.08 -7.94
C ASP A 37 3.05 -1.24 -8.39
N ALA A 38 1.97 -1.26 -7.61
CA ALA A 38 0.76 -0.49 -7.88
C ALA A 38 1.03 1.02 -7.79
N ALA A 39 1.78 1.46 -6.78
CA ALA A 39 2.18 2.86 -6.61
C ALA A 39 3.06 3.34 -7.78
N ALA A 40 4.07 2.57 -8.17
CA ALA A 40 4.93 2.91 -9.30
C ALA A 40 4.11 3.03 -10.60
N SER A 41 3.23 2.06 -10.86
CA SER A 41 2.36 2.06 -12.04
C SER A 41 1.44 3.28 -12.06
N PHE A 42 0.85 3.63 -10.90
CA PHE A 42 0.01 4.80 -10.76
C PHE A 42 0.78 6.11 -11.01
N LEU A 43 1.96 6.28 -10.42
CA LEU A 43 2.78 7.49 -10.59
C LEU A 43 3.16 7.68 -12.07
N THR A 44 3.52 6.60 -12.77
CA THR A 44 3.74 6.64 -14.21
C THR A 44 2.48 6.98 -14.99
N ALA A 45 1.33 6.42 -14.64
CA ALA A 45 0.06 6.71 -15.31
C ALA A 45 -0.38 8.18 -15.17
N ILE A 46 0.01 8.87 -14.08
CA ILE A 46 -0.24 10.31 -13.91
C ILE A 46 0.88 11.20 -14.47
N GLY A 47 1.84 10.64 -15.19
CA GLY A 47 2.87 11.38 -15.92
C GLY A 47 4.17 11.62 -15.16
N LEU A 48 4.45 10.88 -14.08
CA LEU A 48 5.73 10.95 -13.38
C LEU A 48 6.69 9.85 -13.84
N ASP A 49 7.95 10.22 -14.04
CA ASP A 49 9.02 9.28 -14.38
C ASP A 49 9.53 8.59 -13.13
N VAL A 50 9.36 7.27 -13.02
CA VAL A 50 9.93 6.48 -11.90
C VAL A 50 11.42 6.23 -12.15
N LEU A 51 12.26 6.89 -11.37
CA LEU A 51 13.73 6.89 -11.49
C LEU A 51 14.40 5.76 -10.69
N ALA A 52 13.79 5.35 -9.58
CA ALA A 52 14.28 4.26 -8.75
C ALA A 52 13.15 3.62 -7.95
N ARG A 53 13.33 2.35 -7.62
CA ARG A 53 12.44 1.54 -6.79
C ARG A 53 13.26 0.80 -5.75
N ASN A 54 12.77 0.73 -4.51
CA ASN A 54 13.41 0.05 -3.39
C ASN A 54 14.92 0.37 -3.29
N TRP A 55 15.27 1.66 -3.40
CA TRP A 55 16.67 2.09 -3.33
C TRP A 55 17.16 1.96 -1.90
N ARG A 56 18.34 1.38 -1.70
CA ARG A 56 18.86 1.02 -0.38
C ARG A 56 20.24 1.62 -0.14
N SER A 57 20.46 2.01 1.10
CA SER A 57 21.77 2.37 1.64
C SER A 57 21.96 1.72 3.01
N ARG A 58 23.16 1.85 3.59
CA ARG A 58 23.42 1.46 4.98
C ARG A 58 22.58 2.20 6.02
N HIS A 59 21.82 3.22 5.62
CA HIS A 59 21.03 4.10 6.49
C HIS A 59 19.52 3.88 6.38
N GLY A 60 19.09 3.01 5.47
CA GLY A 60 17.68 2.74 5.21
C GLY A 60 17.38 2.65 3.73
N GLU A 61 16.10 2.73 3.41
CA GLU A 61 15.57 2.55 2.06
C GLU A 61 14.58 3.65 1.69
N ILE A 62 14.45 3.87 0.39
CA ILE A 62 13.45 4.74 -0.24
C ILE A 62 12.61 3.84 -1.14
N ASP A 63 11.29 3.83 -0.94
CA ASP A 63 10.39 2.95 -1.69
C ASP A 63 10.38 3.31 -3.17
N LEU A 64 10.13 4.58 -3.51
CA LEU A 64 10.19 5.06 -4.89
C LEU A 64 10.86 6.44 -4.97
N VAL A 65 11.56 6.67 -6.08
CA VAL A 65 11.99 8.00 -6.50
C VAL A 65 11.41 8.27 -7.86
N ALA A 66 10.73 9.41 -8.01
CA ALA A 66 10.10 9.83 -9.24
C ALA A 66 10.51 11.26 -9.63
N ALA A 67 10.13 11.70 -10.83
CA ALA A 67 10.29 13.09 -11.26
C ALA A 67 9.16 13.55 -12.18
N ASP A 68 8.89 14.86 -12.17
CA ASP A 68 7.97 15.54 -13.10
C ASP A 68 8.73 16.36 -14.18
N GLY A 69 10.02 16.09 -14.34
CA GLY A 69 10.94 16.82 -15.22
C GLY A 69 11.60 18.05 -14.56
N THR A 70 11.04 18.59 -13.49
CA THR A 70 11.60 19.75 -12.77
C THR A 70 11.88 19.49 -11.29
N THR A 71 11.17 18.54 -10.69
CA THR A 71 11.24 18.20 -9.27
C THR A 71 11.58 16.73 -9.11
N VAL A 72 12.51 16.42 -8.19
CA VAL A 72 12.72 15.04 -7.73
C VAL A 72 11.79 14.77 -6.57
N ILE A 73 11.04 13.69 -6.67
CA ILE A 73 9.97 13.32 -5.74
C ILE A 73 10.38 12.03 -5.04
N PHE A 74 10.56 12.08 -3.72
CA PHE A 74 10.79 10.89 -2.90
C PHE A 74 9.46 10.43 -2.32
N VAL A 75 9.09 9.18 -2.60
CA VAL A 75 7.77 8.66 -2.25
C VAL A 75 7.92 7.54 -1.24
N GLU A 76 7.16 7.66 -0.17
CA GLU A 76 6.91 6.59 0.80
C GLU A 76 5.59 5.89 0.43
N VAL A 77 5.61 4.56 0.30
CA VAL A 77 4.45 3.75 -0.04
C VAL A 77 3.87 3.11 1.21
N LYS A 78 2.55 3.21 1.39
CA LYS A 78 1.83 2.60 2.50
C LYS A 78 0.79 1.63 1.99
N THR A 79 1.13 0.35 2.07
CA THR A 79 0.20 -0.71 1.67
C THR A 79 -0.58 -1.24 2.86
N ARG A 80 -1.89 -1.36 2.69
CA ARG A 80 -2.79 -2.01 3.66
C ARG A 80 -3.70 -3.01 2.97
N SER A 81 -4.02 -4.09 3.68
CA SER A 81 -5.01 -5.09 3.26
C SER A 81 -6.32 -4.95 4.05
N GLY A 82 -7.46 -5.07 3.39
CA GLY A 82 -8.77 -5.29 4.04
C GLY A 82 -9.71 -4.07 4.11
N THR A 83 -10.96 -4.31 4.53
CA THR A 83 -12.08 -3.34 4.49
C THR A 83 -12.16 -2.40 5.69
N ALA A 84 -11.15 -2.38 6.57
CA ALA A 84 -11.10 -1.48 7.71
C ALA A 84 -10.86 -0.03 7.24
N PHE A 85 -11.93 0.62 6.80
CA PHE A 85 -12.01 2.07 6.72
C PHE A 85 -11.86 2.62 8.14
N GLY A 86 -10.72 3.24 8.44
CA GLY A 86 -10.57 3.98 9.69
C GLY A 86 -9.22 3.83 10.37
N THR A 87 -8.23 4.49 9.78
CA THR A 87 -7.33 5.41 10.47
C THR A 87 -6.78 6.34 9.39
N PRO A 88 -6.59 7.64 9.67
CA PRO A 88 -5.78 8.49 8.79
C PRO A 88 -4.45 7.77 8.55
N ALA A 89 -3.86 7.98 7.37
CA ALA A 89 -2.47 7.65 7.10
C ALA A 89 -1.66 7.79 8.38
N GLU A 90 -0.98 6.74 8.82
CA GLU A 90 -0.12 6.85 10.01
C GLU A 90 0.83 8.03 9.74
N ALA A 91 0.63 9.12 10.47
CA ALA A 91 1.27 10.39 10.16
C ALA A 91 2.78 10.15 10.13
N VAL A 92 3.47 10.73 9.13
CA VAL A 92 4.92 10.61 9.06
C VAL A 92 5.50 11.26 10.31
N THR A 93 6.08 10.43 11.17
CA THR A 93 6.68 10.93 12.41
C THR A 93 7.88 11.82 12.07
N PRO A 94 8.22 12.81 12.92
CA PRO A 94 9.40 13.65 12.70
C PRO A 94 10.69 12.84 12.50
N ALA A 95 10.83 11.71 13.21
CA ALA A 95 11.96 10.79 13.04
C ALA A 95 11.99 10.14 11.65
N LYS A 96 10.81 9.76 11.12
CA LYS A 96 10.69 9.19 9.78
C LYS A 96 10.97 10.23 8.69
N ALA A 97 10.44 11.44 8.83
CA ALA A 97 10.72 12.56 7.92
C ALA A 97 12.22 12.88 7.88
N ALA A 98 12.87 13.03 9.04
CA ALA A 98 14.30 13.29 9.13
C ALA A 98 15.15 12.18 8.47
N ARG A 99 14.74 10.92 8.62
CA ARG A 99 15.39 9.80 7.94
C ARG A 99 15.24 9.88 6.42
N LEU A 100 14.04 10.17 5.92
CA LEU A 100 13.79 10.29 4.49
C LEU A 100 14.54 11.47 3.86
N HIS A 101 14.62 12.62 4.54
CA HIS A 101 15.46 13.74 4.11
C HIS A 101 16.93 13.35 3.97
N ARG A 102 17.45 12.59 4.93
CA ARG A 102 18.82 12.10 4.90
C ARG A 102 19.05 11.15 3.74
N LEU A 103 18.12 10.21 3.50
CA LEU A 103 18.22 9.25 2.41
C LEU A 103 18.12 9.95 1.04
N ALA A 104 17.23 10.93 0.90
CA ALA A 104 17.13 11.77 -0.29
C ALA A 104 18.46 12.47 -0.59
N GLY A 105 19.11 13.06 0.42
CA GLY A 105 20.43 13.67 0.25
C GLY A 105 21.50 12.70 -0.24
N LEU A 106 21.49 11.45 0.24
CA LEU A 106 22.41 10.41 -0.23
C LEU A 106 22.14 10.01 -1.68
N TRP A 107 20.86 9.78 -2.03
CA TRP A 107 20.45 9.43 -3.38
C TRP A 107 20.79 10.53 -4.40
N LEU A 108 20.63 11.80 -4.00
CA LEU A 108 21.02 12.97 -4.79
C LEU A 108 22.53 13.08 -4.94
N ALA A 109 23.31 12.80 -3.89
CA ALA A 109 24.77 12.86 -3.93
C ALA A 109 25.39 11.80 -4.86
N GLU A 110 24.71 10.68 -5.10
CA GLU A 110 25.10 9.67 -6.10
C GLU A 110 24.93 10.15 -7.55
N ARG A 111 24.26 11.29 -7.75
CA ARG A 111 23.93 11.84 -9.07
C ARG A 111 24.72 13.09 -9.36
N SER A 112 25.19 13.19 -10.60
CA SER A 112 25.74 14.43 -11.14
C SER A 112 24.59 15.29 -11.65
N GLY A 113 24.48 16.53 -11.19
CA GLY A 113 23.42 17.43 -11.65
C GLY A 113 23.38 18.75 -10.89
N PRO A 114 22.62 19.72 -11.42
CA PRO A 114 22.35 20.96 -10.70
C PRO A 114 21.50 20.68 -9.46
N TRP A 115 21.44 21.68 -8.57
CA TRP A 115 20.44 21.70 -7.51
C TRP A 115 19.04 21.70 -8.11
N VAL A 116 18.22 20.74 -7.69
CA VAL A 116 16.83 20.60 -8.15
C VAL A 116 15.88 20.70 -6.96
N PRO A 117 14.66 21.23 -7.17
CA PRO A 117 13.58 21.10 -6.19
C PRO A 117 13.36 19.65 -5.78
N VAL A 118 13.05 19.47 -4.50
CA VAL A 118 12.74 18.17 -3.91
C VAL A 118 11.37 18.23 -3.25
N ARG A 119 10.58 17.17 -3.42
CA ARG A 119 9.29 16.99 -2.76
C ARG A 119 9.21 15.60 -2.12
N PHE A 120 8.54 15.50 -0.98
CA PHE A 120 8.26 14.23 -0.32
C PHE A 120 6.77 13.92 -0.38
N ASP A 121 6.43 12.78 -0.98
CA ASP A 121 5.06 12.37 -1.20
C ASP A 121 4.76 11.08 -0.44
N ILE A 122 3.47 10.83 -0.19
CA ILE A 122 2.97 9.54 0.28
C ILE A 122 2.03 8.96 -0.78
N VAL A 123 2.18 7.67 -1.06
CA VAL A 123 1.19 6.91 -1.81
C VAL A 123 0.60 5.82 -0.92
N GLU A 124 -0.69 5.91 -0.63
CA GLU A 124 -1.42 4.85 0.06
C GLU A 124 -2.01 3.89 -0.96
N VAL A 125 -1.80 2.59 -0.74
CA VAL A 125 -2.39 1.52 -1.56
C VAL A 125 -3.25 0.64 -0.67
N LEU A 126 -4.55 0.62 -0.96
CA LEU A 126 -5.50 -0.27 -0.33
C LEU A 126 -5.77 -1.46 -1.25
N VAL A 127 -5.29 -2.63 -0.83
CA VAL A 127 -5.51 -3.91 -1.52
C VAL A 127 -6.68 -4.64 -0.86
N ALA A 128 -7.67 -5.03 -1.65
CA ALA A 128 -8.80 -5.83 -1.20
C ALA A 128 -9.06 -6.97 -2.21
N ASP A 129 -9.45 -8.13 -1.71
CA ASP A 129 -9.63 -9.32 -2.55
C ASP A 129 -10.69 -9.10 -3.63
N GLY A 130 -10.32 -9.38 -4.88
CA GLY A 130 -11.22 -9.27 -6.03
C GLY A 130 -11.58 -7.83 -6.42
N VAL A 131 -10.92 -6.82 -5.86
CA VAL A 131 -11.16 -5.40 -6.17
C VAL A 131 -9.86 -4.75 -6.64
N GLU A 132 -9.97 -3.89 -7.65
CA GLU A 132 -8.84 -3.06 -8.11
C GLU A 132 -8.27 -2.24 -6.93
N PRO A 133 -6.93 -2.20 -6.74
CA PRO A 133 -6.33 -1.44 -5.66
C PRO A 133 -6.78 0.02 -5.67
N ARG A 134 -7.24 0.53 -4.53
CA ARG A 134 -7.51 1.96 -4.38
C ARG A 134 -6.22 2.68 -4.00
N ILE A 135 -5.85 3.68 -4.78
CA ILE A 135 -4.62 4.45 -4.60
C ILE A 135 -4.98 5.89 -4.23
N THR A 136 -4.32 6.41 -3.19
CA THR A 136 -4.37 7.83 -2.79
C THR A 136 -2.96 8.38 -2.84
N HIS A 137 -2.75 9.45 -3.62
CA HIS A 137 -1.47 10.17 -3.68
C HIS A 137 -1.58 11.49 -2.93
N LEU A 138 -0.65 11.72 -2.01
CA LEU A 138 -0.56 12.91 -1.17
C LEU A 138 0.75 13.65 -1.52
N PRO A 139 0.69 14.65 -2.42
CA PRO A 139 1.86 15.45 -2.78
C PRO A 139 2.32 16.36 -1.63
N GLY A 140 3.63 16.49 -1.42
CA GLY A 140 4.20 17.42 -0.44
C GLY A 140 3.74 17.14 1.00
N ALA A 141 3.72 15.85 1.36
CA ALA A 141 3.15 15.39 2.61
C ALA A 141 3.95 15.83 3.85
N PHE A 142 5.25 16.11 3.72
CA PHE A 142 6.13 16.60 4.79
C PHE A 142 7.42 17.23 4.25
#